data_AF-A0A1M6D8X4-F1
#
_entry.id   AF-A0A1M6D8X4-F1
#
_cell.length_a   1.000
_cell.length_b   1.000
_cell.length_c   1.000
_cell.angle_alpha   90.00
_cell.angle_beta   90.00
_cell.angle_gamma   90.00
#
_symmetry.space_group_name_H-M   'P 1'
#
loop_
_entity.id
_entity.type
_entity.pdbx_description
1 polymer ?
#
loop_
_entity_poly.entity_id
_entity_poly.type
_entity_poly.pdbx_seq_one_letter_code
_entity_poly.pdbx_strand_id
1 'polypeptide(L)'
;MAYRKRTIFSEKQKMEIWDRWQRGESMGSIGRVFDRGSPPIYPLLERTGGIRPIARTRSRMALTLVERKEISRGLVAKQPLRSIARNLHRNPSTISREVRRNGGTKHYRAAKPEA
;
A
#
# COMPACT_ATOMS: atom_id res chain seq x y z
N MET A 1 31.49 5.87 -21.49
CA MET A 1 31.07 5.06 -20.34
C MET A 1 29.55 5.11 -20.23
N ALA A 2 28.85 3.99 -20.40
CA ALA A 2 27.40 3.94 -20.30
C ALA A 2 26.99 3.75 -18.83
N TYR A 3 26.36 4.75 -18.23
CA TYR A 3 25.80 4.63 -16.89
C TYR A 3 24.53 3.77 -16.92
N ARG A 4 24.52 2.70 -16.13
CA ARG A 4 23.36 1.81 -16.02
C ARG A 4 22.24 2.53 -15.26
N LYS A 5 21.02 2.52 -15.81
CA LYS A 5 19.85 3.11 -15.14
C LYS A 5 19.58 2.45 -13.79
N ARG A 6 19.31 3.27 -12.77
CA ARG A 6 18.91 2.83 -11.43
C ARG A 6 17.55 2.11 -11.52
N THR A 7 17.51 0.86 -11.09
CA THR A 7 16.27 0.07 -11.10
C THR A 7 15.54 0.22 -9.77
N ILE A 8 14.22 0.38 -9.83
CA ILE A 8 13.34 0.33 -8.67
C ILE A 8 12.74 -1.07 -8.61
N PHE A 9 13.05 -1.84 -7.57
CA PHE A 9 12.46 -3.15 -7.38
C PHE A 9 10.97 -3.04 -7.07
N SER A 10 10.16 -3.88 -7.70
CA SER A 10 8.76 -4.06 -7.32
C SER A 10 8.66 -4.70 -5.94
N GLU A 11 7.49 -4.63 -5.30
CA GLU A 11 7.29 -5.30 -4.00
C GLU A 11 7.49 -6.81 -4.09
N LYS A 12 7.09 -7.44 -5.20
CA LYS A 12 7.33 -8.88 -5.44
C LYS A 12 8.83 -9.20 -5.50
N GLN A 13 9.61 -8.37 -6.20
CA GLN A 13 11.07 -8.54 -6.28
C GLN A 13 11.75 -8.33 -4.92
N LYS A 14 11.31 -7.33 -4.13
CA LYS A 14 11.80 -7.14 -2.76
C LYS A 14 11.50 -8.34 -1.88
N MET A 15 10.30 -8.91 -1.96
CA MET A 15 9.93 -10.11 -1.22
C MET A 15 10.85 -11.28 -1.57
N GLU A 16 11.11 -11.51 -2.85
CA GLU A 16 12.02 -12.58 -3.29
C GLU A 16 13.46 -12.38 -2.82
N ILE A 17 13.97 -11.13 -2.86
CA ILE A 17 15.29 -10.79 -2.30
C ILE A 17 15.33 -11.14 -0.80
N TRP A 18 14.31 -10.76 -0.03
CA TRP A 18 14.21 -11.07 1.39
C TRP A 18 14.12 -12.56 1.67
N ASP A 19 13.35 -13.31 0.87
CA ASP A 19 13.22 -14.76 1.02
C ASP A 19 14.56 -15.47 0.80
N ARG A 20 15.34 -15.05 -0.22
CA ARG A 20 16.68 -15.61 -0.49
C ARG A 20 17.71 -15.22 0.58
N TRP A 21 17.67 -13.97 1.04
CA TRP A 21 18.53 -13.51 2.15
C TRP A 21 18.25 -14.31 3.43
N GLN A 22 16.98 -14.55 3.74
CA GLN A 22 16.57 -15.32 4.92
C GLN A 22 16.98 -16.81 4.83
N ARG A 23 17.14 -17.34 3.61
CA ARG A 23 17.70 -18.69 3.36
C ARG A 23 19.24 -18.73 3.50
N GLY A 24 19.89 -17.60 3.73
CA GLY A 24 21.36 -17.51 3.85
C GLY A 24 22.10 -17.41 2.52
N GLU A 25 21.41 -17.10 1.41
CA GLU A 25 22.07 -16.89 0.12
C GLU A 25 22.93 -15.62 0.16
N SER A 26 24.12 -15.66 -0.45
CA SER A 26 25.00 -14.49 -0.54
C SER A 26 24.41 -13.40 -1.44
N MET A 27 24.70 -12.13 -1.15
CA MET A 27 24.21 -11.00 -1.93
C MET A 27 24.55 -11.09 -3.42
N GLY A 28 25.71 -11.67 -3.76
CA GLY A 28 26.13 -11.91 -5.15
C GLY A 28 25.36 -13.03 -5.84
N SER A 29 24.88 -14.04 -5.10
CA SER A 29 23.95 -15.06 -5.62
C SER A 29 22.58 -14.45 -5.91
N ILE A 30 22.04 -13.67 -4.96
CA ILE A 30 20.76 -12.99 -5.10
C ILE A 30 20.79 -11.99 -6.27
N GLY A 31 21.89 -11.25 -6.46
CA GLY A 31 22.05 -10.34 -7.60
C GLY A 31 21.98 -11.03 -8.95
N ARG A 32 22.67 -12.17 -9.09
CA ARG A 32 22.71 -12.96 -10.34
C ARG A 32 21.32 -13.42 -10.78
N VAL A 33 20.43 -13.75 -9.85
CA VAL A 33 19.04 -14.14 -10.14
C VAL A 33 18.27 -13.04 -10.87
N PHE A 34 18.57 -11.78 -10.58
CA PHE A 34 17.92 -10.65 -11.25
C PHE A 34 18.69 -10.17 -12.49
N ASP A 35 19.70 -10.92 -12.96
CA ASP A 35 20.65 -10.54 -14.00
C ASP A 35 21.40 -9.23 -13.70
N ARG A 36 21.64 -8.94 -12.41
CA ARG A 36 22.29 -7.70 -11.96
C ARG A 36 23.50 -7.98 -11.08
N GLY A 37 24.52 -7.13 -11.21
CA GLY A 37 25.51 -6.99 -10.14
C GLY A 37 24.81 -6.56 -8.84
N SER A 38 25.39 -6.92 -7.71
CA SER A 38 24.89 -6.68 -6.34
C SER A 38 24.58 -5.24 -5.89
N PRO A 39 24.99 -4.11 -6.54
CA PRO A 39 24.82 -2.77 -5.97
C PRO A 39 23.42 -2.34 -5.52
N PRO A 40 22.29 -2.74 -6.16
CA PRO A 40 20.98 -2.28 -5.72
C PRO A 40 20.36 -3.11 -4.58
N ILE A 41 20.89 -4.31 -4.27
CA ILE A 41 20.40 -5.15 -3.17
C ILE A 41 20.95 -4.66 -1.82
N TYR A 42 22.18 -4.15 -1.82
CA TYR A 42 22.89 -3.72 -0.62
C TYR A 42 22.11 -2.66 0.20
N PRO A 43 21.63 -1.54 -0.40
CA PRO A 43 20.85 -0.55 0.35
C PRO A 43 19.48 -1.05 0.82
N LEU A 44 18.94 -2.11 0.19
CA LEU A 44 17.65 -2.69 0.59
C LEU A 44 17.77 -3.46 1.91
N LEU A 45 18.87 -4.20 2.10
CA LEU A 45 19.14 -5.03 3.27
C LEU A 45 19.76 -4.22 4.41
N GLU A 46 20.74 -3.35 4.12
CA GLU A 46 21.41 -2.55 5.15
C GLU A 46 20.48 -1.59 5.88
N ARG A 47 19.50 -1.02 5.17
CA ARG A 47 18.59 -0.03 5.76
C ARG A 47 17.79 -0.60 6.94
N THR A 48 17.61 -1.91 7.00
CA THR A 48 16.92 -2.60 8.10
C THR A 48 17.87 -3.50 8.88
N GLY A 49 19.19 -3.31 8.74
CA GLY A 49 20.22 -4.09 9.44
C GLY A 49 20.23 -5.58 9.08
N GLY A 50 19.76 -5.95 7.88
CA GLY A 50 19.64 -7.35 7.47
C GLY A 50 18.43 -8.08 8.08
N ILE A 51 17.57 -7.39 8.85
CA ILE A 51 16.33 -7.94 9.39
C ILE A 51 15.17 -7.61 8.46
N ARG A 52 14.36 -8.61 8.12
CA ARG A 52 13.20 -8.44 7.25
C ARG A 52 12.19 -7.49 7.89
N PRO A 53 11.82 -6.38 7.24
CA PRO A 53 10.81 -5.48 7.78
C PRO A 53 9.44 -6.16 7.81
N ILE A 54 8.66 -5.87 8.84
CA ILE A 54 7.28 -6.36 8.97
C ILE A 54 6.47 -5.85 7.77
N ALA A 55 5.64 -6.73 7.20
CA ALA A 55 4.75 -6.38 6.11
C ALA A 55 3.85 -5.20 6.52
N ARG A 56 3.86 -4.13 5.72
CA ARG A 56 3.06 -2.93 5.98
C ARG A 56 1.58 -3.29 5.94
N THR A 57 0.93 -3.25 7.09
CA THR A 57 -0.52 -3.48 7.21
C THR A 57 -1.25 -2.15 7.32
N ARG A 58 -2.45 -2.05 6.74
CA ARG A 58 -3.28 -0.86 6.93
C ARG A 58 -3.78 -0.81 8.38
N SER A 59 -3.88 0.40 8.94
CA SER A 59 -4.49 0.58 10.27
C SER A 59 -5.90 0.01 10.32
N ARG A 60 -6.32 -0.54 11.45
CA ARG A 60 -7.70 -1.01 11.71
C ARG A 60 -8.74 0.11 11.52
N MET A 61 -8.32 1.36 11.62
CA MET A 61 -9.17 2.54 11.38
C MET A 61 -9.32 2.87 9.89
N ALA A 62 -8.50 2.28 9.01
CA ALA A 62 -8.63 2.48 7.58
C ALA A 62 -9.90 1.81 7.06
N LEU A 63 -10.66 2.56 6.27
CA LEU A 63 -11.86 2.03 5.61
C LEU A 63 -11.45 1.06 4.50
N THR A 64 -12.10 -0.08 4.48
CA THR A 64 -12.02 -1.08 3.42
C THR A 64 -12.68 -0.56 2.15
N LEU A 65 -12.35 -1.17 1.02
CA LEU A 65 -12.96 -0.80 -0.27
C LEU A 65 -14.47 -1.04 -0.27
N VAL A 66 -14.94 -2.07 0.44
CA VAL A 66 -16.36 -2.37 0.63
C VAL A 66 -17.04 -1.24 1.41
N GLU A 67 -16.50 -0.84 2.56
CA GLU A 67 -17.05 0.28 3.35
C GLU A 67 -17.08 1.58 2.54
N ARG A 68 -16.06 1.86 1.73
CA ARG A 68 -16.03 3.05 0.86
C ARG A 68 -17.11 2.99 -0.23
N LYS A 69 -17.39 1.82 -0.79
CA LYS A 69 -18.50 1.62 -1.73
C LYS A 69 -19.86 1.85 -1.06
N GLU A 70 -20.05 1.38 0.16
CA GLU A 70 -21.27 1.65 0.95
C GLU A 70 -21.45 3.14 1.26
N ILE A 71 -20.36 3.85 1.61
CA ILE A 71 -20.40 5.31 1.77
C ILE A 71 -20.86 5.96 0.46
N SER A 72 -20.32 5.53 -0.68
CA SER A 72 -20.74 6.04 -1.99
C SER A 72 -22.23 5.82 -2.25
N ARG A 73 -22.75 4.62 -1.96
CA ARG A 73 -24.17 4.28 -2.13
C ARG A 73 -25.06 5.13 -1.21
N GLY A 74 -24.69 5.26 0.06
CA GLY A 74 -25.42 6.08 1.03
C GLY A 74 -25.45 7.56 0.64
N LEU A 75 -24.36 8.09 0.09
CA LEU A 75 -24.31 9.47 -0.41
C LEU A 75 -25.21 9.68 -1.63
N VAL A 76 -25.22 8.75 -2.59
CA VAL A 76 -26.12 8.81 -3.75
C VAL A 76 -27.58 8.75 -3.31
N ALA A 77 -27.90 7.93 -2.30
CA ALA A 77 -29.22 7.85 -1.68
C ALA A 77 -29.55 9.05 -0.76
N LYS A 78 -28.70 10.09 -0.73
CA LYS A 78 -28.83 11.29 0.12
C LYS A 78 -29.00 10.99 1.61
N GLN A 79 -28.46 9.87 2.08
CA GLN A 79 -28.51 9.50 3.48
C GLN A 79 -27.57 10.40 4.31
N PRO A 80 -27.95 10.74 5.56
CA PRO A 80 -27.08 11.52 6.43
C PRO A 80 -25.85 10.69 6.84
N LEU A 81 -24.68 11.34 6.91
CA LEU A 81 -23.40 10.68 7.24
C LEU A 81 -23.46 9.86 8.54
N ARG A 82 -24.24 10.32 9.53
CA ARG A 82 -24.44 9.60 10.80
C ARG A 82 -25.21 8.28 10.64
N SER A 83 -26.12 8.19 9.66
CA SER A 83 -26.83 6.94 9.35
C SER A 83 -25.89 5.94 8.67
N ILE A 84 -25.15 6.40 7.64
CA ILE A 84 -24.13 5.59 6.95
C ILE A 84 -23.10 5.05 7.96
N ALA A 85 -22.63 5.89 8.88
CA ALA A 85 -21.68 5.49 9.91
C ALA A 85 -22.23 4.41 10.84
N ARG A 86 -23.51 4.51 11.25
CA ARG A 86 -24.17 3.50 12.07
C ARG A 86 -24.27 2.16 11.35
N ASN A 87 -24.67 2.16 10.08
CA ASN A 87 -24.79 0.95 9.26
C ASN A 87 -23.43 0.25 9.06
N LEU A 88 -22.34 1.02 8.99
CA LEU A 88 -20.99 0.50 8.86
C LEU A 88 -20.30 0.20 10.19
N HIS A 89 -20.98 0.40 11.32
CA HIS A 89 -20.38 0.31 12.66
C HIS A 89 -19.09 1.14 12.81
N ARG A 90 -19.05 2.32 12.17
CA ARG A 90 -17.93 3.26 12.23
C ARG A 90 -18.32 4.55 12.91
N ASN A 91 -17.33 5.26 13.44
CA ASN A 91 -17.55 6.57 14.02
C ASN A 91 -17.95 7.58 12.91
N PRO A 92 -18.97 8.44 13.12
CA PRO A 92 -19.36 9.48 12.16
C PRO A 92 -18.21 10.41 11.72
N SER A 93 -17.24 10.68 12.61
CA SER A 93 -16.06 11.48 12.27
C SER A 93 -15.15 10.79 11.26
N THR A 94 -15.09 9.46 11.25
CA THR A 94 -14.31 8.69 10.26
C THR A 94 -14.92 8.84 8.87
N ILE A 95 -16.24 8.68 8.75
CA ILE A 95 -16.95 8.85 7.48
C ILE A 95 -16.86 10.31 7.02
N SER A 96 -17.06 11.29 7.92
CA SER A 96 -16.95 12.71 7.56
C SER A 96 -15.56 13.09 7.05
N ARG A 97 -14.48 12.66 7.74
CA ARG A 97 -13.10 12.89 7.29
C ARG A 97 -12.82 12.24 5.95
N GLU A 98 -13.31 11.01 5.76
CA GLU A 98 -13.17 10.30 4.51
C GLU A 98 -13.86 11.03 3.35
N VAL A 99 -15.11 11.43 3.53
CA VAL A 99 -15.87 12.14 2.50
C VAL A 99 -15.20 13.47 2.16
N ARG A 100 -14.79 14.23 3.17
CA ARG A 100 -14.08 15.52 2.99
C ARG A 100 -12.77 15.35 2.24
N ARG A 101 -11.97 14.33 2.57
CA ARG A 101 -10.69 14.05 1.90
C ARG A 101 -10.86 13.72 0.41
N ASN A 102 -11.98 13.12 0.03
CA ASN A 102 -12.25 12.72 -1.36
C ASN A 102 -13.21 13.69 -2.08
N GLY A 103 -13.13 14.99 -1.76
CA GLY A 103 -13.86 16.04 -2.51
C GLY A 103 -15.26 16.37 -2.00
N GLY A 104 -15.66 15.87 -0.83
CA GLY A 104 -16.96 16.14 -0.23
C GLY A 104 -18.09 15.29 -0.79
N THR A 105 -19.32 15.53 -0.34
CA THR A 105 -20.48 14.66 -0.63
C THR A 105 -20.82 14.60 -2.12
N LYS A 106 -20.63 15.70 -2.86
CA LYS A 106 -20.95 15.80 -4.30
C LYS A 106 -19.91 15.13 -5.20
N HIS A 107 -18.65 15.09 -4.79
CA HIS A 107 -17.53 14.58 -5.61
C HIS A 107 -16.92 13.29 -5.05
N TYR A 108 -17.51 12.72 -4.00
CA TYR A 108 -17.01 11.51 -3.37
C TYR A 108 -16.98 10.34 -4.37
N ARG A 109 -15.82 9.67 -4.46
CA ARG A 109 -15.67 8.40 -5.16
C ARG A 109 -14.97 7.38 -4.27
N ALA A 110 -15.53 6.17 -4.20
CA ALA A 110 -15.01 5.07 -3.37
C ALA A 110 -13.60 4.61 -3.80
N ALA A 111 -13.28 4.75 -5.09
CA ALA A 111 -11.99 4.48 -5.67
C ALA A 111 -11.63 5.57 -6.69
N LYS A 112 -10.33 5.84 -6.85
CA LYS A 112 -9.86 6.61 -8.01
C LYS A 112 -10.06 5.73 -9.26
N PRO A 113 -10.42 6.30 -10.43
CA PRO A 113 -10.37 5.54 -11.67
C PRO A 113 -8.97 4.97 -11.84
N GLU A 114 -8.88 3.69 -12.19
CA GLU A 114 -7.62 3.09 -12.63
C GLU A 114 -7.18 3.85 -13.89
N ALA A 115 -5.91 4.27 -13.92
CA ALA A 115 -5.29 5.00 -15.03
C ALA A 115 -4.33 4.07 -15.76
#